data_AF-B7P591-F1
#
_entry.id   AF-B7P591-F1
#
_cell.length_a   1.000
_cell.length_b   1.000
_cell.length_c   1.000
_cell.angle_alpha   90.00
_cell.angle_beta   90.00
_cell.angle_gamma   90.00
#
_symmetry.space_group_name_H-M   'P 1'
#
loop_
_entity.id
_entity.type
_entity.pdbx_description
1 polymer ?
#
loop_
_entity_poly.entity_id
_entity_poly.type
_entity_poly.pdbx_seq_one_letter_code
_entity_poly.pdbx_strand_id
1 'polypeptide(L)'
;IKTHFVRKHDDKSFVARNCAMVPIEWVSRRVATGSFLKRNPGVNEGFRFCPPKLETFFKDDANHDPQWSTEQLVDAKLKCGNTVIGPEEVQVMLRTSRTVFEILEKAWASLNCSLIDMKVEYGVDLQTGELLLADIIDSDSWRLWPSGDKRLMVDKQVYRNLKEVTDQDLETVKKNFAWMFPPFVQKLNPKPKSQVAVVMGSPSDKEHCEKIKKACEKLGVPCELRVASAHKNTDQSLDLIAEYEGEGIPTVFVSVAGRSNGLGPVTSGNSAFPVINCPPLSGEWGPHDIWSSLRVPSGLGCTTVLFPEAAALAAAQILGLSDHVIWAKLRASQLNTWVALKMADKKIRAEQKS
;
A
#
# COMPACT_ATOMS: atom_id res chain seq x y z
N ILE A 1 2.91 3.75 -5.43
CA ILE A 1 4.14 4.51 -5.09
C ILE A 1 4.72 5.04 -6.39
N LYS A 2 5.20 6.29 -6.43
CA LYS A 2 5.85 6.83 -7.62
C LYS A 2 7.30 6.34 -7.65
N THR A 3 7.69 5.66 -8.72
CA THR A 3 9.03 5.07 -8.90
C THR A 3 9.60 5.49 -10.26
N HIS A 4 10.92 5.43 -10.40
CA HIS A 4 11.56 5.69 -11.69
C HIS A 4 11.47 4.51 -12.68
N PHE A 5 11.00 3.34 -12.25
CA PHE A 5 10.93 2.14 -13.09
C PHE A 5 9.86 2.28 -14.16
N VAL A 6 10.22 2.00 -15.42
CA VAL A 6 9.29 2.03 -16.56
C VAL A 6 8.91 0.61 -16.97
N ARG A 7 9.90 -0.22 -17.30
CA ARG A 7 9.70 -1.62 -17.72
C ARG A 7 11.00 -2.42 -17.66
N LYS A 8 10.88 -3.75 -17.60
CA LYS A 8 12.01 -4.67 -17.89
C LYS A 8 12.48 -4.46 -19.34
N HIS A 9 13.78 -4.54 -19.57
CA HIS A 9 14.34 -4.54 -20.93
C HIS A 9 14.83 -5.94 -21.31
N ASP A 10 15.64 -6.56 -20.46
CA ASP A 10 16.14 -7.93 -20.57
C ASP A 10 16.40 -8.51 -19.16
N ASP A 11 17.10 -9.64 -19.05
CA ASP A 11 17.35 -10.33 -17.77
C ASP A 11 18.34 -9.61 -16.84
N LYS A 12 19.11 -8.64 -17.35
CA LYS A 12 20.14 -7.91 -16.61
C LYS A 12 19.93 -6.39 -16.62
N SER A 13 18.94 -5.89 -17.37
CA SER A 13 18.69 -4.47 -17.52
C SER A 13 17.19 -4.11 -17.50
N PHE A 14 16.90 -2.88 -17.07
CA PHE A 14 15.57 -2.29 -17.09
C PHE A 14 15.63 -0.85 -17.57
N VAL A 15 14.49 -0.35 -18.06
CA VAL A 15 14.33 1.05 -18.45
C VAL A 15 13.80 1.84 -17.26
N ALA A 16 14.49 2.92 -16.93
CA ALA A 16 14.12 3.86 -15.87
C ALA A 16 14.00 5.28 -16.41
N ARG A 17 13.24 6.11 -15.70
CA ARG A 17 13.26 7.55 -15.87
C ARG A 17 14.61 8.10 -15.41
N ASN A 18 15.13 9.08 -16.14
CA ASN A 18 16.41 9.69 -15.83
C ASN A 18 16.26 10.67 -14.65
N CYS A 19 16.95 10.39 -13.55
CA CYS A 19 16.84 11.16 -12.31
C CYS A 19 18.19 11.73 -11.89
N ALA A 20 18.20 12.95 -11.36
CA ALA A 20 19.28 13.45 -10.52
C ALA A 20 19.14 12.83 -9.12
N MET A 21 20.06 11.94 -8.74
CA MET A 21 20.03 11.25 -7.46
C MET A 21 20.25 12.21 -6.28
N VAL A 22 19.48 12.00 -5.22
CA VAL A 22 19.72 12.64 -3.92
C VAL A 22 20.76 11.78 -3.20
N PRO A 23 21.93 12.32 -2.81
CA PRO A 23 23.06 11.53 -2.27
C PRO A 23 22.85 11.11 -0.81
N ILE A 24 21.68 10.54 -0.51
CA ILE A 24 21.25 10.14 0.84
C ILE A 24 20.67 8.73 0.77
N GLU A 25 21.14 7.88 1.67
CA GLU A 25 20.55 6.58 1.94
C GLU A 25 19.45 6.70 3.00
N TRP A 26 18.26 6.20 2.68
CA TRP A 26 17.09 6.26 3.56
C TRP A 26 16.83 4.88 4.16
N VAL A 27 17.16 4.72 5.44
CA VAL A 27 17.06 3.43 6.12
C VAL A 27 15.80 3.38 6.97
N SER A 28 15.00 2.33 6.79
CA SER A 28 13.82 2.02 7.58
C SER A 28 14.05 0.74 8.40
N ARG A 29 13.71 0.73 9.69
CA ARG A 29 13.90 -0.44 10.57
C ARG A 29 12.62 -0.80 11.32
N ARG A 30 12.27 -2.09 11.30
CA ARG A 30 11.31 -2.68 12.24
C ARG A 30 12.00 -3.23 13.48
N VAL A 31 13.21 -3.79 13.32
CA VAL A 31 13.93 -4.48 14.38
C VAL A 31 15.33 -3.88 14.54
N ALA A 32 15.77 -3.69 15.78
CA ALA A 32 17.12 -3.24 16.09
C ALA A 32 18.13 -4.37 15.82
N THR A 33 19.04 -4.12 14.87
CA THR A 33 20.18 -4.98 14.54
C THR A 33 21.28 -4.15 13.86
N GLY A 34 22.41 -4.76 13.52
CA GLY A 34 23.45 -4.16 12.70
C GLY A 34 24.02 -2.86 13.26
N SER A 35 24.18 -1.85 12.40
CA SER A 35 24.81 -0.57 12.78
C SER A 35 24.01 0.24 13.81
N PHE A 36 22.70 -0.03 13.95
CA PHE A 36 21.88 0.61 14.98
C PHE A 36 22.39 0.26 16.40
N LEU A 37 22.68 -1.02 16.66
CA LEU A 37 23.15 -1.48 17.96
C LEU A 37 24.52 -0.90 18.32
N LYS A 38 25.41 -0.75 17.33
CA LYS A 38 26.72 -0.11 17.50
C LYS A 38 26.60 1.35 17.93
N ARG A 39 25.66 2.10 17.34
CA ARG A 39 25.40 3.51 17.67
C ARG A 39 24.61 3.71 18.97
N ASN A 40 23.90 2.68 19.44
CA ASN A 40 22.98 2.76 20.59
C ASN A 40 23.31 1.65 21.62
N PRO A 41 24.46 1.76 22.33
CA PRO A 41 24.82 0.79 23.35
C PRO A 41 23.73 0.73 24.44
N GLY A 42 23.36 -0.48 24.85
CA GLY A 42 22.27 -0.74 25.80
C GLY A 42 20.95 -1.15 25.15
N VAL A 43 20.79 -1.01 23.84
CA VAL A 43 19.65 -1.59 23.11
C VAL A 43 19.96 -3.04 22.77
N ASN A 44 19.04 -3.95 23.11
CA ASN A 44 19.17 -5.36 22.78
C ASN A 44 18.76 -5.64 21.32
N GLU A 45 19.45 -6.58 20.68
CA GLU A 45 19.03 -7.11 19.38
C GLU A 45 17.61 -7.69 19.47
N GLY A 46 16.79 -7.41 18.47
CA GLY A 46 15.38 -7.85 18.47
C GLY A 46 14.39 -6.80 18.98
N PHE A 47 14.86 -5.68 19.56
CA PHE A 47 13.98 -4.57 19.93
C PHE A 47 13.15 -4.10 18.73
N ARG A 48 11.83 -3.97 18.89
CA ARG A 48 10.90 -3.62 17.80
C ARG A 48 10.53 -2.15 17.82
N PHE A 49 10.64 -1.48 16.66
CA PHE A 49 10.20 -0.10 16.46
C PHE A 49 8.76 -0.06 15.96
N CYS A 50 7.88 0.65 16.66
CA CYS A 50 6.49 0.90 16.28
C CYS A 50 6.16 2.39 16.49
N PRO A 51 6.10 3.23 15.43
CA PRO A 51 6.24 2.92 13.98
C PRO A 51 7.68 2.58 13.57
N PRO A 52 7.93 2.14 12.30
CA PRO A 52 9.29 1.92 11.80
C PRO A 52 10.19 3.14 12.02
N LYS A 53 11.40 2.88 12.54
CA LYS A 53 12.44 3.89 12.72
C LYS A 53 12.99 4.28 11.35
N LEU A 54 13.12 5.58 11.11
CA LEU A 54 13.76 6.14 9.93
C LEU A 54 15.10 6.75 10.33
N GLU A 55 16.10 6.53 9.49
CA GLU A 55 17.44 7.11 9.60
C GLU A 55 17.94 7.50 8.20
N THR A 56 18.82 8.48 8.14
CA THR A 56 19.41 9.00 6.91
C THR A 56 20.92 9.01 6.99
N PHE A 57 21.60 8.61 5.92
CA PHE A 57 23.05 8.56 5.83
C PHE A 57 23.51 9.26 4.55
N PHE A 58 24.48 10.16 4.66
CA PHE A 58 25.02 10.86 3.49
C PHE A 58 26.01 9.95 2.77
N LYS A 59 25.87 9.85 1.44
CA LYS A 59 26.73 8.99 0.62
C LYS A 59 28.13 9.59 0.54
N ASP A 60 29.05 8.99 1.28
CA ASP A 60 30.44 9.39 1.38
C ASP A 60 31.27 8.18 1.82
N ASP A 61 31.70 7.39 0.82
CA ASP A 61 32.49 6.18 1.02
C ASP A 61 33.77 6.46 1.83
N ALA A 62 34.36 7.65 1.69
CA ALA A 62 35.58 8.05 2.39
C ALA A 62 35.36 8.19 3.90
N ASN A 63 34.13 8.52 4.31
CA ASN A 63 33.75 8.72 5.71
C ASN A 63 32.76 7.66 6.22
N HIS A 64 32.64 6.52 5.53
CA HIS A 64 31.77 5.41 5.89
C HIS A 64 30.29 5.78 6.04
N ASP A 65 29.79 6.62 5.13
CA ASP A 65 28.40 7.08 5.06
C ASP A 65 27.86 7.63 6.39
N PRO A 66 28.29 8.83 6.82
CA PRO A 66 27.93 9.37 8.11
C PRO A 66 26.42 9.60 8.23
N GLN A 67 25.87 9.31 9.41
CA GLN A 67 24.46 9.59 9.70
C GLN A 67 24.20 11.10 9.68
N TRP A 68 23.17 11.52 8.95
CA TRP A 68 22.71 12.91 8.90
C TRP A 68 21.36 13.08 9.60
N SER A 69 21.19 14.20 10.30
CA SER A 69 19.90 14.62 10.86
C SER A 69 18.99 15.26 9.80
N THR A 70 17.73 15.49 10.17
CA THR A 70 16.78 16.18 9.29
C THR A 70 17.20 17.62 9.03
N GLU A 71 17.77 18.28 10.05
CA GLU A 71 18.27 19.65 9.99
C GLU A 71 19.46 19.74 9.04
N GLN A 72 20.44 18.81 9.13
CA GLN A 72 21.57 18.76 8.20
C GLN A 72 21.12 18.60 6.73
N LEU A 73 20.12 17.74 6.49
CA LEU A 73 19.56 17.54 5.14
C LEU A 73 18.92 18.81 4.58
N VAL A 74 18.14 19.52 5.40
CA VAL A 74 17.44 20.74 5.01
C VAL A 74 18.42 21.89 4.79
N ASP A 75 19.38 22.05 5.68
CA ASP A 75 20.34 23.16 5.63
C ASP A 75 21.39 22.97 4.54
N ALA A 76 21.67 21.72 4.14
CA ALA A 76 22.54 21.42 3.01
C ALA A 76 22.00 21.98 1.67
N LYS A 77 20.68 22.23 1.56
CA LYS A 77 20.02 22.80 0.37
C LYS A 77 20.47 22.12 -0.92
N LEU A 78 20.52 20.79 -0.89
CA LEU A 78 21.02 19.97 -1.99
C LEU A 78 20.26 20.31 -3.28
N LYS A 79 20.98 20.60 -4.35
CA LYS A 79 20.40 20.83 -5.68
C LYS A 79 20.45 19.54 -6.47
N CYS A 80 19.28 18.94 -6.70
CA CYS A 80 19.15 17.71 -7.47
C CYS A 80 18.31 18.01 -8.73
N GLY A 81 19.00 18.16 -9.87
CA GLY A 81 18.37 18.65 -11.10
C GLY A 81 17.87 20.09 -10.90
N ASN A 82 16.59 20.31 -11.20
CA ASN A 82 15.96 21.63 -11.05
C ASN A 82 15.30 21.85 -9.67
N THR A 83 15.43 20.88 -8.76
CA THR A 83 14.76 20.92 -7.45
C THR A 83 15.78 21.11 -6.33
N VAL A 84 15.50 22.07 -5.45
CA VAL A 84 16.22 22.22 -4.17
C VAL A 84 15.52 21.34 -3.14
N ILE A 85 16.28 20.45 -2.51
CA ILE A 85 15.79 19.57 -1.45
C ILE A 85 15.61 20.41 -0.17
N GLY A 86 14.36 20.80 0.10
CA GLY A 86 13.97 21.54 1.29
C GLY A 86 13.20 20.70 2.30
N PRO A 87 12.60 21.34 3.33
CA PRO A 87 11.82 20.66 4.37
C PRO A 87 10.70 19.78 3.81
N GLU A 88 9.98 20.25 2.79
CA GLU A 88 8.88 19.50 2.18
C GLU A 88 9.37 18.24 1.47
N GLU A 89 10.45 18.34 0.68
CA GLU A 89 11.05 17.20 -0.03
C GLU A 89 11.56 16.14 0.96
N VAL A 90 12.25 16.57 2.01
CA VAL A 90 12.75 15.66 3.07
C VAL A 90 11.61 14.92 3.75
N GLN A 91 10.52 15.62 4.11
CA GLN A 91 9.34 14.98 4.72
C GLN A 91 8.65 14.00 3.77
N VAL A 92 8.61 14.31 2.46
CA VAL A 92 8.09 13.39 1.45
C VAL A 92 8.95 12.14 1.35
N MET A 93 10.28 12.26 1.31
CA MET A 93 11.18 11.10 1.28
C MET A 93 11.01 10.24 2.55
N LEU A 94 11.04 10.83 3.75
CA LEU A 94 10.83 10.11 5.02
C LEU A 94 9.50 9.32 5.02
N ARG A 95 8.39 9.97 4.69
CA ARG A 95 7.08 9.32 4.71
C ARG A 95 6.94 8.27 3.62
N THR A 96 7.56 8.50 2.46
CA THR A 96 7.63 7.51 1.38
C THR A 96 8.46 6.30 1.79
N SER A 97 9.61 6.48 2.44
CA SER A 97 10.47 5.39 2.91
C SER A 97 9.75 4.48 3.89
N ARG A 98 9.07 5.08 4.89
CA ARG A 98 8.20 4.32 5.81
C ARG A 98 7.13 3.54 5.06
N THR A 99 6.45 4.17 4.12
CA THR A 99 5.36 3.55 3.38
C THR A 99 5.84 2.39 2.51
N VAL A 100 6.96 2.56 1.80
CA VAL A 100 7.58 1.48 1.01
C VAL A 100 7.99 0.33 1.90
N PHE A 101 8.60 0.62 3.06
CA PHE A 101 8.98 -0.41 4.03
C PHE A 101 7.76 -1.19 4.52
N GLU A 102 6.69 -0.52 4.95
CA GLU A 102 5.48 -1.20 5.44
C GLU A 102 4.79 -2.04 4.34
N ILE A 103 4.81 -1.59 3.08
CA ILE A 103 4.29 -2.36 1.93
C ILE A 103 5.10 -3.64 1.71
N LEU A 104 6.43 -3.53 1.67
CA LEU A 104 7.31 -4.68 1.48
C LEU A 104 7.27 -5.62 2.69
N GLU A 105 7.19 -5.08 3.91
CA GLU A 105 7.05 -5.85 5.15
C GLU A 105 5.77 -6.71 5.11
N LYS A 106 4.63 -6.12 4.74
CA LYS A 106 3.37 -6.87 4.66
C LYS A 106 3.38 -7.92 3.53
N ALA A 107 4.01 -7.61 2.40
CA ALA A 107 4.16 -8.56 1.29
C ALA A 107 5.06 -9.74 1.67
N TRP A 108 6.19 -9.49 2.35
CA TRP A 108 7.07 -10.57 2.83
C TRP A 108 6.42 -11.41 3.93
N ALA A 109 5.63 -10.79 4.81
CA ALA A 109 4.89 -11.51 5.83
C ALA A 109 3.91 -12.54 5.26
N SER A 110 3.31 -12.28 4.07
CA SER A 110 2.43 -13.25 3.40
C SER A 110 3.16 -14.51 2.93
N LEU A 111 4.49 -14.48 2.89
CA LEU A 111 5.36 -15.62 2.56
C LEU A 111 6.15 -16.11 3.79
N ASN A 112 5.67 -15.81 5.01
CA ASN A 112 6.34 -16.16 6.26
C ASN A 112 7.79 -15.66 6.35
N CYS A 113 8.05 -14.45 5.84
CA CYS A 113 9.35 -13.80 5.91
C CYS A 113 9.23 -12.47 6.65
N SER A 114 10.17 -12.22 7.56
CA SER A 114 10.24 -10.95 8.30
C SER A 114 11.22 -10.02 7.60
N LEU A 115 10.71 -8.89 7.10
CA LEU A 115 11.55 -7.76 6.65
C LEU A 115 12.00 -6.97 7.88
N ILE A 116 13.30 -6.90 8.11
CA ILE A 116 13.89 -6.43 9.36
C ILE A 116 14.25 -4.94 9.27
N ASP A 117 14.98 -4.60 8.22
CA ASP A 117 15.30 -3.25 7.80
C ASP A 117 15.53 -3.20 6.29
N MET A 118 15.47 -2.01 5.72
CA MET A 118 15.78 -1.77 4.31
C MET A 118 16.38 -0.39 4.11
N LYS A 119 17.09 -0.23 3.00
CA LYS A 119 17.66 1.01 2.49
C LYS A 119 17.06 1.31 1.12
N VAL A 120 16.69 2.56 0.89
CA VAL A 120 16.28 3.05 -0.44
C VAL A 120 16.92 4.39 -0.75
N GLU A 121 16.90 4.76 -2.02
CA GLU A 121 17.39 6.04 -2.53
C GLU A 121 16.30 6.73 -3.35
N TYR A 122 16.44 8.05 -3.51
CA TYR A 122 15.48 8.86 -4.26
C TYR A 122 16.20 9.68 -5.32
N GLY A 123 15.46 10.02 -6.37
CA GLY A 123 15.95 10.90 -7.42
C GLY A 123 14.87 11.88 -7.84
N VAL A 124 15.30 13.02 -8.35
CA VAL A 124 14.44 14.02 -8.98
C VAL A 124 14.44 13.74 -10.48
N ASP A 125 13.27 13.43 -11.02
CA ASP A 125 13.07 13.22 -12.45
C ASP A 125 13.46 14.49 -13.23
N LEU A 126 14.38 14.36 -14.19
CA LEU A 126 14.96 15.51 -14.88
C LEU A 126 13.98 16.19 -15.85
N GLN A 127 12.89 15.52 -16.24
CA GLN A 127 11.90 16.07 -17.16
C GLN A 127 10.79 16.80 -16.41
N THR A 128 10.31 16.23 -15.31
CA THR A 128 9.14 16.69 -14.57
C THR A 128 9.46 17.41 -13.27
N GLY A 129 10.68 17.27 -12.74
CA GLY A 129 11.07 17.76 -11.42
C GLY A 129 10.46 16.96 -10.26
N GLU A 130 9.78 15.84 -10.57
CA GLU A 130 9.10 15.02 -9.58
C GLU A 130 10.08 14.16 -8.78
N LEU A 131 9.88 14.10 -7.46
CA LEU A 131 10.63 13.21 -6.58
C LEU A 131 10.11 11.77 -6.72
N LEU A 132 11.00 10.85 -7.08
CA LEU A 132 10.70 9.43 -7.31
C LEU A 132 11.56 8.53 -6.42
N LEU A 133 10.98 7.42 -5.97
CA LEU A 133 11.79 6.30 -5.48
C LEU A 133 12.65 5.79 -6.65
N ALA A 134 13.96 5.79 -6.45
CA ALA A 134 14.94 5.51 -7.48
C ALA A 134 15.97 4.49 -6.97
N ASP A 135 16.99 4.24 -7.79
CA ASP A 135 17.93 3.14 -7.60
C ASP A 135 17.25 1.76 -7.59
N ILE A 136 17.95 0.74 -7.12
CA ILE A 136 17.52 -0.66 -7.11
C ILE A 136 17.14 -1.09 -5.69
N ILE A 137 16.04 -1.84 -5.59
CA ILE A 137 15.70 -2.61 -4.38
C ILE A 137 15.90 -4.08 -4.70
N ASP A 138 16.96 -4.68 -4.13
CA ASP A 138 17.30 -6.08 -4.27
C ASP A 138 17.73 -6.70 -2.92
N SER A 139 18.36 -7.88 -2.95
CA SER A 139 18.85 -8.59 -1.76
C SER A 139 19.91 -7.84 -0.96
N ASP A 140 20.52 -6.81 -1.53
CA ASP A 140 21.55 -5.99 -0.89
C ASP A 140 20.93 -4.84 -0.10
N SER A 141 19.74 -4.43 -0.52
CA SER A 141 18.98 -3.30 0.01
C SER A 141 18.29 -3.61 1.34
N TRP A 142 18.15 -4.88 1.75
CA TRP A 142 17.40 -5.24 2.97
C TRP A 142 18.05 -6.32 3.83
N ARG A 143 17.45 -6.54 5.01
CA ARG A 143 17.61 -7.76 5.81
C ARG A 143 16.31 -8.55 5.82
N LEU A 144 16.37 -9.83 5.46
CA LEU A 144 15.19 -10.69 5.30
C LEU A 144 15.38 -12.02 6.02
N TRP A 145 14.52 -12.30 7.00
CA TRP A 145 14.60 -13.49 7.86
C TRP A 145 13.37 -14.39 7.66
N PRO A 146 13.51 -15.54 6.99
CA PRO A 146 12.49 -16.58 6.95
C PRO A 146 12.05 -16.98 8.37
N SER A 147 10.73 -17.09 8.59
CA SER A 147 10.12 -17.38 9.90
C SER A 147 10.52 -16.40 11.02
N GLY A 148 11.10 -15.24 10.69
CA GLY A 148 11.67 -14.33 11.68
C GLY A 148 12.96 -14.83 12.33
N ASP A 149 13.56 -15.91 11.84
CA ASP A 149 14.79 -16.49 12.38
C ASP A 149 16.02 -15.90 11.69
N LYS A 150 16.81 -15.12 12.44
CA LYS A 150 18.05 -14.53 11.97
C LYS A 150 19.04 -15.57 11.42
N ARG A 151 19.03 -16.82 11.92
CA ARG A 151 19.92 -17.89 11.45
C ARG A 151 19.62 -18.31 10.01
N LEU A 152 18.40 -18.03 9.53
CA LEU A 152 17.95 -18.36 8.19
C LEU A 152 18.07 -17.17 7.22
N MET A 153 18.79 -16.10 7.59
CA MET A 153 18.90 -14.90 6.75
C MET A 153 19.33 -15.23 5.31
N VAL A 154 18.66 -14.61 4.35
CA VAL A 154 18.87 -14.86 2.91
C VAL A 154 19.44 -13.65 2.16
N ASP A 155 19.67 -12.54 2.87
CA ASP A 155 20.16 -11.29 2.31
C ASP A 155 21.71 -11.19 2.32
N LYS A 156 22.25 -10.10 1.78
CA LYS A 156 23.70 -9.86 1.69
C LYS A 156 24.43 -9.84 3.04
N GLN A 157 23.71 -9.76 4.18
CA GLN A 157 24.35 -9.92 5.50
C GLN A 157 25.07 -11.26 5.65
N VAL A 158 24.64 -12.33 4.95
CA VAL A 158 25.36 -13.61 4.92
C VAL A 158 26.80 -13.40 4.44
N TYR A 159 26.96 -12.72 3.29
CA TYR A 159 28.26 -12.39 2.72
C TYR A 159 29.07 -11.48 3.65
N ARG A 160 28.44 -10.46 4.25
CA ARG A 160 29.11 -9.51 5.17
C ARG A 160 29.61 -10.15 6.47
N ASN A 161 29.07 -11.31 6.87
CA ASN A 161 29.46 -12.01 8.09
C ASN A 161 30.69 -12.93 7.91
N LEU A 162 31.08 -13.21 6.66
CA LEU A 162 32.21 -14.08 6.34
C LEU A 162 33.53 -13.38 6.75
N LYS A 163 34.39 -14.11 7.47
CA LYS A 163 35.74 -13.63 7.82
C LYS A 163 36.71 -13.78 6.65
N GLU A 164 36.58 -14.90 5.93
CA GLU A 164 37.28 -15.23 4.70
C GLU A 164 36.24 -15.68 3.68
N VAL A 165 36.46 -15.37 2.40
CA VAL A 165 35.52 -15.67 1.32
C VAL A 165 36.05 -16.84 0.51
N THR A 166 35.43 -18.00 0.64
CA THR A 166 35.73 -19.19 -0.18
C THR A 166 34.71 -19.36 -1.31
N ASP A 167 35.06 -20.13 -2.35
CA ASP A 167 34.13 -20.46 -3.44
C ASP A 167 32.86 -21.16 -2.93
N GLN A 168 33.00 -21.96 -1.87
CA GLN A 168 31.88 -22.68 -1.24
C GLN A 168 30.91 -21.73 -0.52
N ASP A 169 31.44 -20.66 0.09
CA ASP A 169 30.62 -19.61 0.71
C ASP A 169 29.87 -18.80 -0.35
N LEU A 170 30.55 -18.46 -1.45
CA LEU A 170 29.94 -17.74 -2.58
C LEU A 170 28.79 -18.55 -3.21
N GLU A 171 28.94 -19.86 -3.36
CA GLU A 171 27.85 -20.72 -3.85
C GLU A 171 26.66 -20.76 -2.88
N THR A 172 26.90 -20.62 -1.57
CA THR A 172 25.83 -20.54 -0.56
C THR A 172 25.09 -19.20 -0.66
N VAL A 173 25.82 -18.09 -0.79
CA VAL A 173 25.24 -16.75 -1.01
C VAL A 173 24.42 -16.72 -2.30
N LYS A 174 24.95 -17.32 -3.37
CA LYS A 174 24.25 -17.43 -4.66
C LYS A 174 22.96 -18.24 -4.56
N LYS A 175 22.95 -19.34 -3.80
CA LYS A 175 21.73 -20.13 -3.53
C LYS A 175 20.68 -19.31 -2.76
N ASN A 176 21.10 -18.50 -1.79
CA ASN A 176 20.18 -17.62 -1.06
C ASN A 176 19.54 -16.57 -1.98
N PHE A 177 20.32 -15.97 -2.87
CA PHE A 177 19.80 -15.03 -3.87
C PHE A 177 18.90 -15.73 -4.88
N ALA A 178 19.26 -16.94 -5.30
CA ALA A 178 18.45 -17.75 -6.22
C ALA A 178 17.09 -18.12 -5.64
N TRP A 179 16.99 -18.33 -4.32
CA TRP A 179 15.73 -18.55 -3.65
C TRP A 179 14.78 -17.35 -3.78
N MET A 180 15.31 -16.13 -3.90
CA MET A 180 14.52 -14.93 -4.15
C MET A 180 14.21 -14.68 -5.64
N PHE A 181 14.68 -15.51 -6.57
CA PHE A 181 14.36 -15.33 -8.00
C PHE A 181 12.96 -15.86 -8.37
N PRO A 182 12.42 -15.46 -9.54
CA PRO A 182 11.21 -16.06 -10.08
C PRO A 182 11.33 -17.60 -10.14
N PRO A 183 10.29 -18.35 -9.74
CA PRO A 183 8.91 -17.92 -9.52
C PRO A 183 8.59 -17.39 -8.11
N PHE A 184 9.53 -17.39 -7.16
CA PHE A 184 9.23 -17.10 -5.76
C PHE A 184 8.76 -15.67 -5.52
N VAL A 185 9.50 -14.66 -6.02
CA VAL A 185 9.11 -13.24 -5.89
C VAL A 185 7.79 -12.91 -6.62
N GLN A 186 7.39 -13.67 -7.64
CA GLN A 186 6.08 -13.46 -8.28
C GLN A 186 4.92 -13.73 -7.31
N LYS A 187 5.14 -14.54 -6.26
CA LYS A 187 4.16 -14.80 -5.21
C LYS A 187 3.88 -13.57 -4.33
N LEU A 188 4.71 -12.53 -4.37
CA LEU A 188 4.47 -11.26 -3.68
C LEU A 188 3.35 -10.44 -4.34
N ASN A 189 2.93 -10.78 -5.56
CA ASN A 189 1.81 -10.14 -6.24
C ASN A 189 0.80 -11.19 -6.73
N PRO A 190 0.08 -11.85 -5.79
CA PRO A 190 -0.89 -12.89 -6.14
C PRO A 190 -2.08 -12.29 -6.92
N LYS A 191 -2.82 -13.17 -7.61
CA LYS A 191 -4.12 -12.79 -8.17
C LYS A 191 -5.09 -12.39 -7.05
N PRO A 192 -6.05 -11.48 -7.30
CA PRO A 192 -7.07 -11.13 -6.33
C PRO A 192 -7.80 -12.38 -5.82
N LYS A 193 -7.99 -12.45 -4.51
CA LYS A 193 -8.67 -13.58 -3.83
C LYS A 193 -10.03 -13.21 -3.27
N SER A 194 -10.53 -12.03 -3.58
CA SER A 194 -11.76 -11.48 -3.03
C SER A 194 -12.41 -10.58 -4.07
N GLN A 195 -13.69 -10.26 -3.86
CA GLN A 195 -14.47 -9.45 -4.79
C GLN A 195 -15.50 -8.57 -4.08
N VAL A 196 -16.07 -7.64 -4.84
CA VAL A 196 -17.19 -6.80 -4.43
C VAL A 196 -18.37 -7.05 -5.36
N ALA A 197 -19.53 -7.36 -4.78
CA ALA A 197 -20.78 -7.47 -5.52
C ALA A 197 -21.64 -6.23 -5.24
N VAL A 198 -21.78 -5.35 -6.23
CA VAL A 198 -22.66 -4.19 -6.15
C VAL A 198 -24.05 -4.58 -6.65
N VAL A 199 -25.03 -4.57 -5.75
CA VAL A 199 -26.41 -4.94 -6.06
C VAL A 199 -27.26 -3.68 -6.07
N MET A 200 -27.84 -3.37 -7.22
CA MET A 200 -28.71 -2.21 -7.38
C MET A 200 -30.20 -2.59 -7.44
N GLY A 201 -31.04 -1.83 -6.73
CA GLY A 201 -32.49 -2.04 -6.70
C GLY A 201 -33.22 -1.66 -8.00
N SER A 202 -32.56 -0.87 -8.85
CA SER A 202 -33.09 -0.37 -10.12
C SER A 202 -31.97 -0.15 -11.13
N PRO A 203 -32.17 -0.50 -12.43
CA PRO A 203 -31.23 -0.17 -13.49
C PRO A 203 -30.94 1.34 -13.63
N SER A 204 -31.83 2.21 -13.13
CA SER A 204 -31.62 3.66 -13.13
C SER A 204 -30.38 4.08 -12.33
N ASP A 205 -29.96 3.28 -11.35
CA ASP A 205 -28.85 3.62 -10.44
C ASP A 205 -27.49 3.16 -11.00
N LYS A 206 -27.45 2.70 -12.25
CA LYS A 206 -26.25 2.15 -12.90
C LYS A 206 -25.07 3.14 -12.88
N GLU A 207 -25.28 4.42 -13.15
CA GLU A 207 -24.18 5.40 -13.15
C GLU A 207 -23.50 5.52 -11.77
N HIS A 208 -24.29 5.45 -10.69
CA HIS A 208 -23.78 5.44 -9.32
C HIS A 208 -22.96 4.17 -9.05
N CYS A 209 -23.46 3.01 -9.49
CA CYS A 209 -22.79 1.73 -9.33
C CYS A 209 -21.48 1.62 -10.13
N GLU A 210 -21.43 2.17 -11.34
CA GLU A 210 -20.21 2.22 -12.15
C GLU A 210 -19.10 3.07 -11.50
N LYS A 211 -19.46 4.10 -10.72
CA LYS A 211 -18.49 4.87 -9.92
C LYS A 211 -17.87 4.00 -8.82
N ILE A 212 -18.68 3.17 -8.15
CA ILE A 212 -18.20 2.19 -7.16
C ILE A 212 -17.26 1.19 -7.83
N LYS A 213 -17.70 0.57 -8.94
CA LYS A 213 -16.90 -0.41 -9.70
C LYS A 213 -15.55 0.16 -10.14
N LYS A 214 -15.55 1.35 -10.77
CA LYS A 214 -14.32 2.02 -11.20
C LYS A 214 -13.38 2.32 -10.03
N ALA A 215 -13.91 2.64 -8.86
CA ALA A 215 -13.09 2.84 -7.66
C ALA A 215 -12.51 1.53 -7.11
N CYS A 216 -13.29 0.44 -7.11
CA CYS A 216 -12.82 -0.92 -6.77
C CYS A 216 -11.68 -1.39 -7.70
N GLU A 217 -11.86 -1.22 -9.02
CA GLU A 217 -10.87 -1.62 -10.03
C GLU A 217 -9.53 -0.89 -9.86
N LYS A 218 -9.56 0.43 -9.57
CA LYS A 218 -8.35 1.20 -9.23
C LYS A 218 -7.62 0.60 -8.02
N LEU A 219 -8.38 0.14 -7.03
CA LEU A 219 -7.87 -0.53 -5.83
C LEU A 219 -7.51 -2.01 -6.08
N GLY A 220 -7.65 -2.52 -7.30
CA GLY A 220 -7.33 -3.91 -7.65
C GLY A 220 -8.34 -4.93 -7.12
N VAL A 221 -9.55 -4.50 -6.80
CA VAL A 221 -10.62 -5.34 -6.29
C VAL A 221 -11.56 -5.67 -7.46
N PRO A 222 -11.68 -6.94 -7.88
CA PRO A 222 -12.72 -7.36 -8.81
C PRO A 222 -14.09 -6.92 -8.33
N CYS A 223 -14.90 -6.36 -9.23
CA CYS A 223 -16.19 -5.80 -8.87
C CYS A 223 -17.24 -6.11 -9.93
N GLU A 224 -18.32 -6.73 -9.48
CA GLU A 224 -19.46 -7.11 -10.31
C GLU A 224 -20.67 -6.23 -10.01
N LEU A 225 -21.49 -5.99 -11.05
CA LEU A 225 -22.73 -5.22 -10.94
C LEU A 225 -23.90 -6.16 -11.20
N ARG A 226 -24.88 -6.15 -10.31
CA ARG A 226 -26.10 -6.96 -10.41
C ARG A 226 -27.33 -6.12 -10.13
N VAL A 227 -28.48 -6.57 -10.64
CA VAL A 227 -29.78 -5.91 -10.42
C VAL A 227 -30.71 -6.87 -9.72
N ALA A 228 -31.17 -6.50 -8.53
CA ALA A 228 -32.16 -7.25 -7.75
C ALA A 228 -32.87 -6.29 -6.78
N SER A 229 -34.17 -6.49 -6.56
CA SER A 229 -34.98 -5.64 -5.70
C SER A 229 -35.64 -6.46 -4.59
N ALA A 230 -35.24 -6.19 -3.36
CA ALA A 230 -35.82 -6.83 -2.17
C ALA A 230 -37.34 -6.62 -2.02
N HIS A 231 -37.94 -5.66 -2.73
CA HIS A 231 -39.38 -5.39 -2.71
C HIS A 231 -40.15 -6.04 -3.87
N LYS A 232 -39.52 -6.18 -5.05
CA LYS A 232 -40.22 -6.57 -6.30
C LYS A 232 -39.90 -8.00 -6.73
N ASN A 233 -38.75 -8.52 -6.34
CA ASN A 233 -38.25 -9.87 -6.65
C ASN A 233 -37.31 -10.33 -5.52
N THR A 234 -37.91 -10.52 -4.34
CA THR A 234 -37.20 -10.87 -3.11
C THR A 234 -36.49 -12.22 -3.22
N ASP A 235 -37.16 -13.21 -3.83
CA ASP A 235 -36.61 -14.52 -4.17
C ASP A 235 -35.30 -14.42 -4.96
N GLN A 236 -35.29 -13.65 -6.06
CA GLN A 236 -34.09 -13.44 -6.86
C GLN A 236 -32.97 -12.74 -6.07
N SER A 237 -33.33 -11.87 -5.11
CA SER A 237 -32.34 -11.22 -4.24
C SER A 237 -31.66 -12.23 -3.31
N LEU A 238 -32.40 -13.23 -2.82
CA LEU A 238 -31.87 -14.31 -1.98
C LEU A 238 -31.04 -15.30 -2.80
N ASP A 239 -31.51 -15.67 -4.01
CA ASP A 239 -30.76 -16.55 -4.92
C ASP A 239 -29.40 -15.94 -5.31
N LEU A 240 -29.36 -14.62 -5.55
CA LEU A 240 -28.12 -13.91 -5.83
C LEU A 240 -27.14 -13.94 -4.65
N ILE A 241 -27.65 -13.79 -3.42
CA ILE A 241 -26.80 -13.91 -2.22
C ILE A 241 -26.21 -15.32 -2.14
N ALA A 242 -27.05 -16.34 -2.33
CA ALA A 242 -26.63 -17.74 -2.31
C ALA A 242 -25.61 -18.07 -3.40
N GLU A 243 -25.71 -17.47 -4.59
CA GLU A 243 -24.74 -17.61 -5.68
C GLU A 243 -23.34 -17.19 -5.21
N TYR A 244 -23.19 -15.95 -4.71
CA TYR A 244 -21.90 -15.43 -4.25
C TYR A 244 -21.37 -16.13 -2.99
N GLU A 245 -22.24 -16.58 -2.07
CA GLU A 245 -21.82 -17.39 -0.92
C GLU A 245 -21.33 -18.78 -1.34
N GLY A 246 -21.90 -19.35 -2.41
CA GLY A 246 -21.56 -20.67 -2.94
C GLY A 246 -20.25 -20.72 -3.73
N GLU A 247 -19.73 -19.59 -4.23
CA GLU A 247 -18.49 -19.53 -5.02
C GLU A 247 -17.23 -19.83 -4.22
N GLY A 248 -17.27 -19.70 -2.89
CA GLY A 248 -16.08 -19.82 -2.03
C GLY A 248 -15.10 -18.65 -2.17
N ILE A 249 -15.53 -17.54 -2.79
CA ILE A 249 -14.76 -16.31 -2.93
C ILE A 249 -15.20 -15.30 -1.85
N PRO A 250 -14.30 -14.86 -0.96
CA PRO A 250 -14.59 -13.78 -0.01
C PRO A 250 -15.18 -12.55 -0.70
N THR A 251 -16.41 -12.20 -0.33
CA THR A 251 -17.19 -11.16 -1.02
C THR A 251 -17.65 -10.10 -0.03
N VAL A 252 -17.61 -8.83 -0.44
CA VAL A 252 -18.29 -7.71 0.24
C VAL A 252 -19.45 -7.27 -0.63
N PHE A 253 -20.66 -7.22 -0.07
CA PHE A 253 -21.83 -6.70 -0.78
C PHE A 253 -21.92 -5.19 -0.61
N VAL A 254 -22.19 -4.49 -1.72
CA VAL A 254 -22.55 -3.07 -1.70
C VAL A 254 -23.98 -2.92 -2.22
N SER A 255 -24.88 -2.52 -1.35
CA SER A 255 -26.29 -2.32 -1.69
C SER A 255 -26.56 -0.88 -2.12
N VAL A 256 -27.10 -0.71 -3.33
CA VAL A 256 -27.46 0.58 -3.91
C VAL A 256 -28.97 0.61 -4.15
N ALA A 257 -29.70 1.29 -3.26
CA ALA A 257 -31.14 1.48 -3.40
C ALA A 257 -31.52 2.89 -2.98
N GLY A 258 -32.20 3.63 -3.86
CA GLY A 258 -32.81 4.92 -3.53
C GLY A 258 -34.10 4.75 -2.72
N ARG A 259 -34.65 5.87 -2.22
CA ARG A 259 -35.88 5.90 -1.41
C ARG A 259 -35.72 5.06 -0.13
N SER A 260 -36.71 4.24 0.20
CA SER A 260 -36.64 3.27 1.29
C SER A 260 -35.75 2.09 0.89
N ASN A 261 -34.50 2.07 1.38
CA ASN A 261 -33.55 0.98 1.14
C ASN A 261 -33.94 -0.27 1.95
N GLY A 262 -34.71 -1.17 1.34
CA GLY A 262 -34.93 -2.52 1.87
C GLY A 262 -33.86 -3.53 1.42
N LEU A 263 -33.12 -3.24 0.34
CA LEU A 263 -32.15 -4.17 -0.23
C LEU A 263 -31.00 -4.45 0.73
N GLY A 264 -30.41 -3.40 1.31
CA GLY A 264 -29.32 -3.51 2.26
C GLY A 264 -29.65 -4.32 3.51
N PRO A 265 -30.73 -3.96 4.24
CA PRO A 265 -31.21 -4.73 5.39
C PRO A 265 -31.54 -6.19 5.05
N VAL A 266 -32.18 -6.47 3.90
CA VAL A 266 -32.49 -7.85 3.49
C VAL A 266 -31.22 -8.64 3.21
N THR A 267 -30.25 -8.08 2.48
CA THR A 267 -28.95 -8.73 2.28
C THR A 267 -28.24 -8.97 3.61
N SER A 268 -28.24 -7.99 4.51
CA SER A 268 -27.59 -8.09 5.82
C SER A 268 -28.22 -9.12 6.76
N GLY A 269 -29.51 -9.42 6.61
CA GLY A 269 -30.20 -10.41 7.44
C GLY A 269 -30.04 -11.84 6.93
N ASN A 270 -29.58 -12.01 5.68
CA ASN A 270 -29.54 -13.31 5.00
C ASN A 270 -28.13 -13.71 4.54
N SER A 271 -27.11 -12.90 4.82
CA SER A 271 -25.71 -13.24 4.52
C SER A 271 -24.81 -13.05 5.74
N ALA A 272 -23.81 -13.92 5.87
CA ALA A 272 -22.73 -13.75 6.85
C ALA A 272 -21.63 -12.78 6.36
N PHE A 273 -21.67 -12.38 5.09
CA PHE A 273 -20.69 -11.48 4.51
C PHE A 273 -20.98 -10.00 4.84
N PRO A 274 -19.96 -9.13 4.84
CA PRO A 274 -20.15 -7.70 5.09
C PRO A 274 -21.06 -7.05 4.05
N VAL A 275 -22.02 -6.25 4.53
CA VAL A 275 -22.94 -5.47 3.69
C VAL A 275 -22.75 -3.98 3.94
N ILE A 276 -22.55 -3.23 2.85
CA ILE A 276 -22.37 -1.78 2.86
C ILE A 276 -23.51 -1.14 2.08
N ASN A 277 -24.31 -0.31 2.73
CA ASN A 277 -25.29 0.53 2.07
C ASN A 277 -24.58 1.74 1.44
N CYS A 278 -24.79 1.95 0.15
CA CYS A 278 -24.40 3.15 -0.57
C CYS A 278 -25.59 3.70 -1.37
N PRO A 279 -26.55 4.36 -0.70
CA PRO A 279 -27.76 4.83 -1.36
C PRO A 279 -27.44 6.00 -2.32
N PRO A 280 -28.05 6.05 -3.52
CA PRO A 280 -27.90 7.15 -4.47
C PRO A 280 -28.77 8.34 -4.03
N LEU A 281 -28.36 9.02 -2.96
CA LEU A 281 -29.13 10.12 -2.36
C LEU A 281 -29.25 11.32 -3.32
N SER A 282 -30.46 11.88 -3.39
CA SER A 282 -30.74 13.15 -4.07
C SER A 282 -30.74 14.32 -3.09
N GLY A 283 -30.59 15.56 -3.58
CA GLY A 283 -30.57 16.75 -2.72
C GLY A 283 -31.90 17.01 -1.98
N GLU A 284 -33.03 16.73 -2.62
CA GLU A 284 -34.37 16.99 -2.07
C GLU A 284 -34.78 15.92 -1.03
N TRP A 285 -34.64 14.64 -1.37
CA TRP A 285 -35.16 13.54 -0.54
C TRP A 285 -34.10 12.83 0.29
N GLY A 286 -32.81 13.09 0.03
CA GLY A 286 -31.68 12.44 0.70
C GLY A 286 -31.73 12.46 2.23
N PRO A 287 -32.07 13.59 2.89
CA PRO A 287 -32.19 13.66 4.35
C PRO A 287 -33.26 12.73 4.95
N HIS A 288 -34.26 12.34 4.16
CA HIS A 288 -35.32 11.41 4.56
C HIS A 288 -34.93 9.97 4.25
N ASP A 289 -34.46 9.72 3.02
CA ASP A 289 -34.14 8.39 2.51
C ASP A 289 -33.03 7.70 3.30
N ILE A 290 -32.02 8.44 3.75
CA ILE A 290 -30.84 7.89 4.44
C ILE A 290 -31.19 7.09 5.71
N TRP A 291 -32.28 7.46 6.40
CA TRP A 291 -32.69 6.78 7.63
C TRP A 291 -33.05 5.31 7.41
N SER A 292 -33.51 4.95 6.20
CA SER A 292 -33.78 3.57 5.83
C SER A 292 -32.52 2.68 5.83
N SER A 293 -31.33 3.27 5.64
CA SER A 293 -30.04 2.55 5.68
C SER A 293 -29.39 2.58 7.07
N LEU A 294 -29.72 3.57 7.91
CA LEU A 294 -29.09 3.77 9.23
C LEU A 294 -29.83 3.08 10.38
N ARG A 295 -31.17 3.15 10.40
CA ARG A 295 -31.98 2.64 11.51
C ARG A 295 -32.55 1.28 11.17
N VAL A 296 -31.74 0.25 11.38
CA VAL A 296 -32.11 -1.15 11.10
C VAL A 296 -32.60 -1.88 12.36
N PRO A 297 -33.46 -2.92 12.22
CA PRO A 297 -33.80 -3.83 13.32
C PRO A 297 -32.58 -4.48 13.99
N SER A 298 -32.77 -4.95 15.23
CA SER A 298 -31.73 -5.70 15.97
C SER A 298 -31.31 -6.97 15.23
N GLY A 299 -30.02 -7.30 15.29
CA GLY A 299 -29.46 -8.48 14.62
C GLY A 299 -28.90 -8.22 13.22
N LEU A 300 -29.01 -6.99 12.70
CA LEU A 300 -28.45 -6.58 11.42
C LEU A 300 -27.14 -5.78 11.60
N GLY A 301 -26.14 -6.11 10.78
CA GLY A 301 -24.78 -5.55 10.84
C GLY A 301 -24.40 -4.65 9.67
N CYS A 302 -25.33 -4.32 8.76
CA CYS A 302 -25.01 -3.46 7.62
C CYS A 302 -24.48 -2.09 8.05
N THR A 303 -23.47 -1.63 7.35
CA THR A 303 -22.88 -0.30 7.51
C THR A 303 -23.39 0.63 6.42
N THR A 304 -23.23 1.94 6.59
CA THR A 304 -23.67 2.92 5.57
C THR A 304 -22.56 3.90 5.23
N VAL A 305 -22.33 4.11 3.94
CA VAL A 305 -21.39 5.09 3.37
C VAL A 305 -22.08 5.86 2.24
N LEU A 306 -21.88 7.16 2.17
CA LEU A 306 -22.70 8.02 1.29
C LEU A 306 -22.13 8.18 -0.12
N PHE A 307 -20.82 8.04 -0.28
CA PHE A 307 -20.14 8.31 -1.55
C PHE A 307 -19.70 7.00 -2.23
N PRO A 308 -19.89 6.87 -3.55
CA PRO A 308 -19.46 5.69 -4.32
C PRO A 308 -18.00 5.29 -4.06
N GLU A 309 -17.09 6.26 -4.11
CA GLU A 309 -15.67 6.05 -3.89
C GLU A 309 -15.37 5.62 -2.44
N ALA A 310 -16.15 6.13 -1.47
CA ALA A 310 -16.04 5.72 -0.08
C ALA A 310 -16.52 4.29 0.14
N ALA A 311 -17.53 3.82 -0.62
CA ALA A 311 -17.97 2.43 -0.59
C ALA A 311 -16.90 1.47 -1.07
N ALA A 312 -16.26 1.79 -2.19
CA ALA A 312 -15.12 1.02 -2.69
C ALA A 312 -13.95 1.03 -1.70
N LEU A 313 -13.65 2.17 -1.06
CA LEU A 313 -12.60 2.26 -0.04
C LEU A 313 -12.93 1.44 1.20
N ALA A 314 -14.17 1.47 1.70
CA ALA A 314 -14.61 0.69 2.84
C ALA A 314 -14.53 -0.81 2.55
N ALA A 315 -15.00 -1.25 1.38
CA ALA A 315 -14.86 -2.62 0.93
C ALA A 315 -13.38 -3.05 0.82
N ALA A 316 -12.53 -2.22 0.20
CA ALA A 316 -11.10 -2.49 0.10
C ALA A 316 -10.40 -2.52 1.46
N GLN A 317 -10.83 -1.72 2.44
CA GLN A 317 -10.27 -1.74 3.81
C GLN A 317 -10.59 -3.06 4.53
N ILE A 318 -11.80 -3.58 4.34
CA ILE A 318 -12.21 -4.90 4.85
C ILE A 318 -11.34 -5.99 4.21
N LEU A 319 -11.28 -6.02 2.87
CA LEU A 319 -10.55 -7.04 2.12
C LEU A 319 -9.03 -6.95 2.32
N GLY A 320 -8.50 -5.75 2.53
CA GLY A 320 -7.07 -5.51 2.80
C GLY A 320 -6.57 -6.04 4.14
N LEU A 321 -7.46 -6.55 5.01
CA LEU A 321 -7.06 -7.27 6.21
C LEU A 321 -6.37 -8.60 5.85
N SER A 322 -6.86 -9.29 4.81
CA SER A 322 -6.35 -10.59 4.35
C SER A 322 -5.59 -10.52 3.02
N ASP A 323 -5.71 -9.44 2.26
CA ASP A 323 -5.02 -9.22 1.00
C ASP A 323 -3.99 -8.07 1.09
N HIS A 324 -2.70 -8.40 1.04
CA HIS A 324 -1.63 -7.40 1.18
C HIS A 324 -1.49 -6.50 -0.05
N VAL A 325 -1.96 -6.91 -1.23
CA VAL A 325 -1.91 -6.10 -2.46
C VAL A 325 -2.96 -5.00 -2.39
N ILE A 326 -4.19 -5.34 -1.98
CA ILE A 326 -5.25 -4.34 -1.73
C ILE A 326 -4.80 -3.37 -0.63
N TRP A 327 -4.25 -3.90 0.46
CA TRP A 327 -3.71 -3.07 1.55
C TRP A 327 -2.61 -2.13 1.08
N ALA A 328 -1.68 -2.61 0.24
CA ALA A 328 -0.60 -1.80 -0.30
C ALA A 328 -1.12 -0.67 -1.18
N LYS A 329 -2.16 -0.92 -1.98
CA LYS A 329 -2.82 0.12 -2.80
C LYS A 329 -3.50 1.18 -1.93
N LEU A 330 -4.18 0.78 -0.84
CA LEU A 330 -4.73 1.73 0.14
C LEU A 330 -3.64 2.57 0.79
N ARG A 331 -2.54 1.93 1.24
CA ARG A 331 -1.42 2.62 1.89
C ARG A 331 -0.73 3.62 0.95
N ALA A 332 -0.50 3.21 -0.30
CA ALA A 332 0.06 4.09 -1.33
C ALA A 332 -0.90 5.24 -1.68
N SER A 333 -2.20 5.01 -1.70
CA SER A 333 -3.21 6.06 -1.93
C SER A 333 -3.16 7.12 -0.83
N GLN A 334 -3.13 6.70 0.45
CA GLN A 334 -2.99 7.61 1.59
C GLN A 334 -1.70 8.46 1.51
N LEU A 335 -0.58 7.85 1.14
CA LEU A 335 0.67 8.58 0.91
C LEU A 335 0.50 9.61 -0.21
N ASN A 336 -0.03 9.22 -1.36
CA ASN A 336 -0.19 10.09 -2.52
C ASN A 336 -1.10 11.29 -2.22
N THR A 337 -2.20 11.09 -1.49
CA THR A 337 -3.07 12.19 -1.04
C THR A 337 -2.32 13.15 -0.13
N TRP A 338 -1.55 12.64 0.83
CA TRP A 338 -0.75 13.48 1.71
C TRP A 338 0.34 14.26 0.97
N VAL A 339 1.03 13.63 0.00
CA VAL A 339 2.03 14.29 -0.84
C VAL A 339 1.39 15.38 -1.69
N ALA A 340 0.23 15.11 -2.29
CA ALA A 340 -0.50 16.09 -3.09
C ALA A 340 -0.87 17.34 -2.28
N LEU A 341 -1.38 17.16 -1.05
CA LEU A 341 -1.67 18.27 -0.14
C LEU A 341 -0.42 19.07 0.23
N LYS A 342 0.69 18.39 0.54
CA LYS A 342 1.96 19.05 0.86
C LYS A 342 2.50 19.88 -0.30
N MET A 343 2.44 19.34 -1.52
CA MET A 343 2.92 20.03 -2.71
C MET A 343 1.98 21.17 -3.12
N ALA A 344 0.67 21.02 -2.94
CA ALA A 344 -0.30 22.10 -3.17
C ALA A 344 -0.05 23.28 -2.21
N ASP A 345 0.14 23.01 -0.92
CA ASP A 345 0.48 24.05 0.06
C ASP A 345 1.80 24.76 -0.28
N LYS A 346 2.85 24.01 -0.64
CA LYS A 346 4.13 24.57 -1.08
C LYS A 346 3.94 25.51 -2.28
N LYS A 347 3.15 25.10 -3.27
CA LYS A 347 2.87 25.88 -4.47
C LYS A 347 2.16 27.20 -4.12
N ILE A 348 1.09 27.13 -3.32
CA ILE A 348 0.31 28.31 -2.92
C ILE A 348 1.18 29.30 -2.13
N ARG A 349 2.05 28.82 -1.22
CA ARG A 349 2.98 29.68 -0.47
C ARG A 349 4.03 30.36 -1.35
N ALA A 350 4.42 29.73 -2.46
CA ALA A 350 5.35 30.32 -3.42
C ALA A 350 4.67 31.43 -4.24
N GLU A 351 3.43 31.21 -4.69
CA GLU A 351 2.62 32.18 -5.45
C GLU A 351 2.29 33.45 -4.64
N GLN A 352 2.25 33.37 -3.31
CA GLN A 352 2.05 34.55 -2.44
C GLN A 352 3.31 35.39 -2.22
N LYS A 353 4.49 34.85 -2.53
CA LYS A 353 5.79 35.53 -2.36
C LYS A 353 6.30 36.18 -3.64
N SER A 354 5.77 35.75 -4.79
CA SER A 354 5.93 36.39 -6.10
C SER A 354 4.95 37.53 -6.27
#